data_AF-A0A9E3FB15-F1
#
_entry.id   AF-A0A9E3FB15-F1
#
_cell.length_a   1.000
_cell.length_b   1.000
_cell.length_c   1.000
_cell.angle_alpha   90.00
_cell.angle_beta   90.00
_cell.angle_gamma   90.00
#
_symmetry.space_group_name_H-M   'P 1'
#
loop_
_entity.id
_entity.type
_entity.pdbx_description
1 polymer ?
#
loop_
_entity_poly.entity_id
_entity_poly.type
_entity_poly.pdbx_seq_one_letter_code
_entity_poly.pdbx_strand_id
1 'polypeptide(L)'
;MRAHRTALLAITAVTIVGAAPALGVSGGGYHPHKQGCKGNADNSKDPKRVEKNCRSLIYSISDAKHTYVSVGIPQVKDGSNPVSGVIVCLDLGTGTQQCTLLSRNGAKPLKPTKGTKVHPETGLRSYFGADDNLDSGEHDGSSYISNGPSDGGAINANVKPESIQTWLKSVMALNRKALLTHPLPLADAGFGACADGLCFSLQTQRKVAYRGGNTHKQRDAANYGGVKWDPESCAGPSDGKKDCGGHTIAYWHERNGTTYVEPGLQIYEDPDPQGSPIADYPIPALYVGSCGVIAGGGKFGKQKVKAPKSPWTNKAGQLVVATGC
;
A
#
# COMPACT_ATOMS: atom_id res chain seq x y z
N MET A 1 20.79 30.93 -27.85
CA MET A 1 19.57 31.02 -27.00
C MET A 1 18.52 30.00 -27.46
N ARG A 2 18.60 28.72 -27.06
CA ARG A 2 17.60 27.70 -27.46
C ARG A 2 17.62 26.41 -26.60
N ALA A 3 17.89 26.52 -25.30
CA ALA A 3 17.90 25.37 -24.38
C ALA A 3 17.15 25.60 -23.03
N HIS A 4 16.53 26.75 -22.82
CA HIS A 4 15.96 27.11 -21.51
C HIS A 4 14.43 27.02 -21.39
N ARG A 5 13.71 26.51 -22.41
CA ARG A 5 12.24 26.44 -22.38
C ARG A 5 11.65 25.10 -21.92
N THR A 6 12.48 24.06 -21.74
CA THR A 6 12.00 22.71 -21.37
C THR A 6 12.16 22.37 -19.88
N ALA A 7 12.78 23.24 -19.08
CA ALA A 7 13.05 22.96 -17.66
C ALA A 7 11.94 23.44 -16.69
N LEU A 8 10.94 24.20 -17.16
CA LEU A 8 9.96 24.83 -16.28
C LEU A 8 8.79 23.92 -15.87
N LEU A 9 8.57 22.79 -16.54
CA LEU A 9 7.46 21.87 -16.25
C LEU A 9 7.78 20.84 -15.15
N ALA A 10 9.05 20.66 -14.79
CA ALA A 10 9.46 19.69 -13.77
C ALA A 10 9.43 20.24 -12.33
N ILE A 11 9.44 21.57 -12.15
CA ILE A 11 9.55 22.20 -10.84
C ILE A 11 8.20 22.26 -10.10
N THR A 12 7.07 22.24 -10.83
CA THR A 12 5.73 22.25 -10.23
C THR A 12 5.36 20.92 -9.53
N ALA A 13 6.06 19.82 -9.83
CA ALA A 13 5.84 18.53 -9.16
C ALA A 13 6.50 18.46 -7.76
N VAL A 14 7.44 19.35 -7.45
CA VAL A 14 8.20 19.33 -6.19
C VAL A 14 7.39 19.91 -5.02
N THR A 15 6.41 20.78 -5.28
CA THR A 15 5.58 21.40 -4.22
C THR A 15 4.53 20.48 -3.61
N ILE A 16 4.27 19.30 -4.17
CA ILE A 16 3.30 18.34 -3.61
C ILE A 16 3.94 17.41 -2.56
N VAL A 17 5.27 17.35 -2.47
CA VAL A 17 5.99 16.42 -1.58
C VAL A 17 5.94 16.85 -0.09
N GLY A 18 5.37 18.01 0.24
CA GLY A 18 5.61 18.69 1.52
C GLY A 18 4.74 18.33 2.73
N ALA A 19 3.74 17.44 2.66
CA ALA A 19 2.83 17.24 3.81
C ALA A 19 2.13 15.88 3.90
N ALA A 20 2.69 14.81 3.34
CA ALA A 20 2.11 13.48 3.53
C ALA A 20 2.88 12.75 4.65
N PRO A 21 2.24 12.38 5.78
CA PRO A 21 2.88 11.49 6.75
C PRO A 21 3.25 10.16 6.07
N ALA A 22 4.29 9.49 6.59
CA ALA A 22 4.51 8.07 6.32
C ALA A 22 3.28 7.30 6.80
N LEU A 23 2.80 6.38 5.98
CA LEU A 23 1.58 5.59 6.19
C LEU A 23 1.89 4.14 5.76
N GLY A 24 0.98 3.13 5.78
CA GLY A 24 1.09 1.60 5.79
C GLY A 24 0.81 0.61 4.61
N VAL A 25 1.60 -0.49 4.40
CA VAL A 25 1.58 -1.40 3.18
C VAL A 25 0.18 -1.95 2.97
N SER A 26 -0.39 -2.35 4.10
CA SER A 26 -1.71 -2.93 4.18
C SER A 26 -2.84 -1.95 3.83
N GLY A 27 -2.55 -0.67 3.57
CA GLY A 27 -3.50 0.34 3.11
C GLY A 27 -4.12 0.06 1.73
N GLY A 28 -3.55 -0.90 0.99
CA GLY A 28 -4.03 -1.36 -0.32
C GLY A 28 -3.50 -0.59 -1.53
N GLY A 29 -2.58 0.35 -1.32
CA GLY A 29 -1.99 1.14 -2.39
C GLY A 29 -0.47 0.98 -2.56
N TYR A 30 0.25 0.75 -1.47
CA TYR A 30 1.71 0.74 -1.45
C TYR A 30 2.28 -0.58 -1.96
N HIS A 31 3.39 -0.48 -2.68
CA HIS A 31 4.18 -1.64 -3.06
C HIS A 31 5.68 -1.30 -3.09
N PRO A 32 6.56 -2.12 -2.48
CA PRO A 32 8.01 -1.88 -2.44
C PRO A 32 8.64 -1.69 -3.83
N HIS A 33 8.20 -2.47 -4.81
CA HIS A 33 8.74 -2.37 -6.17
C HIS A 33 8.46 -1.01 -6.84
N LYS A 34 7.40 -0.30 -6.43
CA LYS A 34 7.11 1.07 -6.92
C LYS A 34 8.00 2.13 -6.28
N GLN A 35 8.54 1.85 -5.09
CA GLN A 35 9.59 2.63 -4.45
C GLN A 35 10.99 2.33 -5.04
N GLY A 36 11.12 1.28 -5.85
CA GLY A 36 12.41 0.76 -6.30
C GLY A 36 13.11 -0.13 -5.26
N CYS A 37 12.36 -0.59 -4.26
CA CYS A 37 12.82 -1.40 -3.14
C CYS A 37 12.46 -2.88 -3.36
N LYS A 38 13.29 -3.80 -2.85
CA LYS A 38 12.83 -5.17 -2.62
C LYS A 38 11.85 -5.20 -1.46
N GLY A 39 11.02 -6.23 -1.41
CA GLY A 39 10.00 -6.33 -0.35
C GLY A 39 10.55 -6.58 1.05
N ASN A 40 11.84 -6.85 1.19
CA ASN A 40 12.51 -6.92 2.47
C ASN A 40 13.48 -5.76 2.68
N ALA A 41 13.40 -4.64 1.94
CA ALA A 41 14.40 -3.56 1.95
C ALA A 41 14.57 -2.88 3.32
N ASP A 42 13.52 -2.86 4.13
CA ASP A 42 13.44 -2.26 5.46
C ASP A 42 13.38 -3.35 6.53
N ASN A 43 14.37 -4.24 6.58
CA ASN A 43 14.38 -5.36 7.52
C ASN A 43 15.11 -4.96 8.80
N SER A 44 14.43 -4.99 9.94
CA SER A 44 15.00 -4.63 11.26
C SER A 44 16.21 -5.46 11.69
N LYS A 45 16.44 -6.65 11.11
CA LYS A 45 17.66 -7.46 11.35
C LYS A 45 18.90 -6.89 10.65
N ASP A 46 18.75 -5.97 9.70
CA ASP A 46 19.84 -5.31 8.98
C ASP A 46 19.64 -3.79 8.89
N PRO A 47 19.68 -3.07 10.03
CA PRO A 47 19.33 -1.64 10.14
C PRO A 47 20.32 -0.68 9.43
N LYS A 48 21.37 -1.23 8.82
CA LYS A 48 22.37 -0.48 8.07
C LYS A 48 22.27 -0.69 6.58
N ARG A 49 21.35 -1.55 6.12
CA ARG A 49 21.18 -1.85 4.71
C ARG A 49 20.46 -0.70 4.03
N VAL A 50 21.05 -0.26 2.93
CA VAL A 50 20.41 0.69 2.02
C VAL A 50 20.46 0.10 0.63
N GLU A 51 19.30 -0.11 0.03
CA GLU A 51 19.21 -0.63 -1.32
C GLU A 51 19.41 0.49 -2.34
N LYS A 52 20.17 0.19 -3.39
CA LYS A 52 20.41 1.14 -4.47
C LYS A 52 19.09 1.43 -5.19
N ASN A 53 18.76 2.72 -5.32
CA ASN A 53 17.53 3.24 -5.95
C ASN A 53 16.22 2.98 -5.19
N CYS A 54 16.29 2.39 -3.99
CA CYS A 54 15.16 2.34 -3.08
C CYS A 54 14.89 3.74 -2.52
N ARG A 55 13.62 4.09 -2.37
CA ARG A 55 13.17 5.43 -1.98
C ARG A 55 12.16 5.31 -0.85
N SER A 56 12.40 6.05 0.22
CA SER A 56 11.47 6.09 1.34
C SER A 56 10.19 6.87 1.06
N LEU A 57 10.28 7.78 0.10
CA LEU A 57 9.15 8.52 -0.42
C LEU A 57 9.31 8.66 -1.92
N ILE A 58 8.26 8.39 -2.70
CA ILE A 58 8.26 8.58 -4.14
C ILE A 58 6.97 9.24 -4.60
N TYR A 59 7.10 10.13 -5.57
CA TYR A 59 6.08 10.47 -6.52
C TYR A 59 6.51 9.99 -7.89
N SER A 60 5.62 9.36 -8.66
CA SER A 60 5.92 8.91 -10.01
C SER A 60 4.72 9.01 -10.94
N ILE A 61 5.02 9.21 -12.22
CA ILE A 61 4.08 9.08 -13.32
C ILE A 61 4.58 7.97 -14.22
N SER A 62 3.71 7.00 -14.49
CA SER A 62 4.04 5.78 -15.24
C SER A 62 2.90 5.36 -16.16
N ASP A 63 3.21 4.51 -17.13
CA ASP A 63 2.22 3.62 -17.75
C ASP A 63 2.33 2.22 -17.12
N ALA A 64 1.82 1.17 -17.77
CA ALA A 64 1.89 -0.18 -17.20
C ALA A 64 3.31 -0.75 -17.05
N LYS A 65 4.28 -0.26 -17.81
CA LYS A 65 5.62 -0.86 -17.94
C LYS A 65 6.76 0.15 -17.88
N HIS A 66 6.46 1.44 -17.91
CA HIS A 66 7.44 2.52 -18.01
C HIS A 66 7.14 3.64 -17.02
N THR A 67 8.19 4.17 -16.38
CA THR A 67 8.10 5.34 -15.49
C THR A 67 8.69 6.55 -16.19
N TYR A 68 7.83 7.52 -16.54
CA TYR A 68 8.22 8.74 -17.24
C TYR A 68 9.04 9.67 -16.34
N VAL A 69 8.51 9.91 -15.13
CA VAL A 69 9.15 10.74 -14.11
C VAL A 69 9.01 10.07 -12.76
N SER A 70 10.06 10.17 -11.95
CA SER A 70 9.99 9.86 -10.53
C SER A 70 10.77 10.90 -9.73
N VAL A 71 10.19 11.34 -8.63
CA VAL A 71 10.82 12.23 -7.65
C VAL A 71 10.74 11.53 -6.32
N GLY A 72 11.83 11.38 -5.58
CA GLY A 72 11.74 10.72 -4.28
C GLY A 72 12.94 10.87 -3.37
N ILE A 73 12.71 10.64 -2.09
CA ILE A 73 13.71 10.67 -1.04
C ILE A 73 14.39 9.29 -1.01
N PRO A 74 15.72 9.18 -1.14
CA PRO A 74 16.42 7.90 -1.05
C PRO A 74 16.20 7.24 0.30
N GLN A 75 16.15 5.91 0.32
CA GLN A 75 16.28 5.15 1.57
C GLN A 75 17.59 5.52 2.28
N VAL A 76 17.53 5.71 3.59
CA VAL A 76 18.71 5.93 4.44
C VAL A 76 18.82 4.80 5.45
N LYS A 77 19.95 4.74 6.15
CA LYS A 77 20.10 3.82 7.28
C LYS A 77 19.21 4.27 8.43
N ASP A 78 18.74 3.33 9.21
CA ASP A 78 17.92 3.58 10.39
C ASP A 78 18.62 4.56 11.35
N GLY A 79 17.84 5.46 11.95
CA GLY A 79 18.34 6.52 12.83
C GLY A 79 19.16 7.62 12.13
N SER A 80 19.27 7.59 10.80
CA SER A 80 19.87 8.68 10.01
C SER A 80 18.79 9.68 9.58
N ASN A 81 19.18 10.94 9.38
CA ASN A 81 18.24 11.94 8.87
C ASN A 81 17.82 11.60 7.42
N PRO A 82 16.51 11.39 7.15
CA PRO A 82 16.04 10.96 5.83
C PRO A 82 16.22 12.04 4.76
N VAL A 83 16.28 13.31 5.14
CA VAL A 83 16.32 14.46 4.22
C VAL A 83 17.75 14.89 3.89
N SER A 84 18.53 14.02 3.24
CA SER A 84 19.85 14.38 2.68
C SER A 84 19.79 14.85 1.22
N GLY A 85 18.68 14.58 0.53
CA GLY A 85 18.41 15.04 -0.83
C GLY A 85 17.21 14.33 -1.47
N VAL A 86 16.88 14.72 -2.69
CA VAL A 86 15.79 14.16 -3.50
C VAL A 86 16.36 13.69 -4.83
N ILE A 87 16.05 12.47 -5.25
CA ILE A 87 16.38 11.95 -6.57
C ILE A 87 15.24 12.25 -7.53
N VAL A 88 15.54 12.98 -8.59
CA VAL A 88 14.65 13.20 -9.74
C VAL A 88 15.14 12.37 -10.90
N CYS A 89 14.29 11.52 -11.46
CA CYS A 89 14.56 10.76 -12.67
C CYS A 89 13.55 11.08 -13.77
N LEU A 90 14.04 11.11 -15.01
CA LEU A 90 13.27 11.29 -16.22
C LEU A 90 13.67 10.22 -17.24
N ASP A 91 12.69 9.52 -17.79
CA ASP A 91 12.84 8.64 -18.94
C ASP A 91 11.70 8.98 -19.92
N LEU A 92 12.04 9.45 -21.11
CA LEU A 92 11.05 9.84 -22.12
C LEU A 92 10.92 8.77 -23.22
N GLY A 93 11.40 7.55 -22.98
CA GLY A 93 11.42 6.49 -23.98
C GLY A 93 12.51 6.65 -25.03
N THR A 94 13.49 7.53 -24.80
CA THR A 94 14.63 7.76 -25.71
C THR A 94 15.75 6.73 -25.55
N GLY A 95 15.50 5.67 -24.77
CA GLY A 95 16.45 4.59 -24.50
C GLY A 95 17.41 4.85 -23.34
N THR A 96 17.35 6.04 -22.73
CA THR A 96 18.17 6.39 -21.56
C THR A 96 17.33 7.07 -20.48
N GLN A 97 17.43 6.59 -19.25
CA GLN A 97 16.91 7.26 -18.08
C GLN A 97 17.99 8.15 -17.47
N GLN A 98 17.64 9.40 -17.24
CA GLN A 98 18.49 10.41 -16.61
C GLN A 98 18.02 10.64 -15.18
N CYS A 99 18.93 10.61 -14.22
CA CYS A 99 18.61 10.87 -12.82
C CYS A 99 19.56 11.90 -12.22
N THR A 100 19.08 12.72 -11.30
CA THR A 100 19.85 13.75 -10.60
C THR A 100 19.49 13.73 -9.12
N LEU A 101 20.50 13.70 -8.26
CA LEU A 101 20.35 13.93 -6.82
C LEU A 101 20.40 15.44 -6.56
N LEU A 102 19.30 15.99 -6.06
CA LEU A 102 19.19 17.37 -5.60
C LEU A 102 19.42 17.39 -4.08
N SER A 103 20.42 18.13 -3.62
CA SER A 103 20.77 18.21 -2.20
C SER A 103 21.12 19.64 -1.81
N ARG A 104 21.35 19.90 -0.51
CA ARG A 104 21.88 21.18 -0.03
C ARG A 104 23.23 21.55 -0.68
N ASN A 105 23.98 20.55 -1.14
CA ASN A 105 25.28 20.72 -1.80
C ASN A 105 25.15 20.92 -3.33
N GLY A 106 23.93 21.12 -3.84
CA GLY A 106 23.65 21.31 -5.26
C GLY A 106 23.12 20.05 -5.95
N ALA A 107 23.05 20.13 -7.28
CA ALA A 107 22.56 19.07 -8.16
C ALA A 107 23.71 18.18 -8.64
N LYS A 108 23.63 16.88 -8.36
CA LYS A 108 24.59 15.87 -8.79
C LYS A 108 23.94 14.90 -9.79
N PRO A 109 24.30 14.95 -11.09
CA PRO A 109 23.86 13.95 -12.05
C PRO A 109 24.30 12.55 -11.60
N LEU A 110 23.39 11.60 -11.66
CA LEU A 110 23.67 10.19 -11.45
C LEU A 110 24.03 9.54 -12.78
N LYS A 111 24.70 8.38 -12.72
CA LYS A 111 25.06 7.63 -13.93
C LYS A 111 23.79 7.28 -14.71
N PRO A 112 23.70 7.65 -16.01
CA PRO A 112 22.56 7.29 -16.83
C PRO A 112 22.35 5.78 -16.87
N THR A 113 21.09 5.38 -16.79
CA THR A 113 20.67 3.98 -16.86
C THR A 113 19.95 3.72 -18.17
N LYS A 114 19.88 2.45 -18.58
CA LYS A 114 19.12 2.06 -19.76
C LYS A 114 17.64 2.38 -19.51
N GLY A 115 17.05 3.16 -20.41
CA GLY A 115 15.62 3.48 -20.36
C GLY A 115 14.76 2.30 -20.80
N THR A 116 13.45 2.44 -20.57
CA THR A 116 12.45 1.44 -20.97
C THR A 116 11.55 2.00 -22.07
N LYS A 117 10.84 1.12 -22.80
CA LYS A 117 9.92 1.56 -23.87
C LYS A 117 8.63 2.11 -23.27
N VAL A 118 8.14 3.21 -23.82
CA VAL A 118 6.84 3.80 -23.46
C VAL A 118 5.69 2.98 -24.01
N HIS A 119 4.60 2.93 -23.26
CA HIS A 119 3.36 2.22 -23.58
C HIS A 119 2.12 3.07 -23.22
N PRO A 120 1.96 4.27 -23.80
CA PRO A 120 0.87 5.19 -23.46
C PRO A 120 -0.53 4.60 -23.71
N GLU A 121 -0.64 3.60 -24.58
CA GLU A 121 -1.87 2.84 -24.82
C GLU A 121 -2.37 2.07 -23.58
N THR A 122 -1.48 1.80 -22.63
CA THR A 122 -1.81 1.16 -21.34
C THR A 122 -2.21 2.16 -20.26
N GLY A 123 -2.44 3.42 -20.66
CA GLY A 123 -2.91 4.48 -19.79
C GLY A 123 -1.82 5.15 -18.98
N LEU A 124 -2.25 5.97 -18.02
CA LEU A 124 -1.38 6.80 -17.18
C LEU A 124 -1.69 6.55 -15.71
N ARG A 125 -0.64 6.49 -14.89
CA ARG A 125 -0.70 6.14 -13.47
C ARG A 125 0.15 7.14 -12.68
N SER A 126 -0.53 7.89 -11.83
CA SER A 126 0.10 8.72 -10.80
C SER A 126 0.16 7.92 -9.51
N TYR A 127 1.33 7.88 -8.90
CA TYR A 127 1.57 7.17 -7.65
C TYR A 127 2.41 8.02 -6.72
N PHE A 128 1.89 8.23 -5.52
CA PHE A 128 2.63 8.72 -4.38
C PHE A 128 2.72 7.58 -3.37
N GLY A 129 3.93 7.23 -2.93
CA GLY A 129 4.17 6.21 -1.92
C GLY A 129 5.12 6.74 -0.85
N ALA A 130 4.90 6.32 0.39
CA ALA A 130 5.79 6.60 1.51
C ALA A 130 5.98 5.32 2.33
N ASP A 131 7.15 5.12 2.91
CA ASP A 131 7.42 4.10 3.93
C ASP A 131 7.85 4.71 5.27
N ASP A 132 7.79 3.85 6.28
CA ASP A 132 8.16 4.00 7.69
C ASP A 132 9.60 4.49 7.95
N ASN A 133 10.52 4.37 6.99
CA ASN A 133 11.89 4.86 7.15
C ASN A 133 11.97 6.41 7.19
N LEU A 134 10.82 7.08 7.24
CA LEU A 134 10.67 8.50 7.57
C LEU A 134 10.45 8.77 9.07
N ASP A 135 10.13 7.76 9.88
CA ASP A 135 9.94 7.85 11.33
C ASP A 135 10.63 6.69 12.08
N SER A 136 11.85 6.96 12.56
CA SER A 136 12.61 6.20 13.57
C SER A 136 12.75 4.66 13.46
N GLY A 137 12.25 4.02 12.40
CA GLY A 137 12.61 2.67 11.95
C GLY A 137 11.87 1.51 12.62
N GLU A 138 10.55 1.60 12.78
CA GLU A 138 9.71 0.45 13.16
C GLU A 138 9.61 -0.54 12.00
N HIS A 139 10.59 -1.44 11.90
CA HIS A 139 10.80 -2.23 10.69
C HIS A 139 10.39 -3.71 10.81
N ASP A 140 9.68 -4.16 9.78
CA ASP A 140 9.26 -5.54 9.53
C ASP A 140 10.44 -6.50 9.29
N GLY A 141 10.76 -7.29 10.31
CA GLY A 141 11.96 -8.15 10.30
C GLY A 141 11.77 -9.60 9.84
N SER A 142 10.60 -9.98 9.29
CA SER A 142 10.31 -11.39 9.05
C SER A 142 11.17 -11.99 7.95
N SER A 143 11.70 -13.20 8.17
CA SER A 143 12.34 -13.98 7.10
C SER A 143 11.33 -14.69 6.19
N TYR A 144 10.06 -14.73 6.58
CA TYR A 144 9.00 -15.48 5.88
C TYR A 144 8.12 -14.61 5.01
N ILE A 145 8.03 -13.33 5.35
CA ILE A 145 7.15 -12.35 4.71
C ILE A 145 8.05 -11.17 4.30
N SER A 146 7.90 -10.71 3.07
CA SER A 146 8.77 -9.70 2.45
C SER A 146 7.95 -8.89 1.46
N ASN A 147 6.95 -8.20 1.99
CA ASN A 147 5.94 -7.43 1.26
C ASN A 147 6.07 -5.91 1.46
N GLY A 148 7.11 -5.46 2.18
CA GLY A 148 7.34 -4.06 2.58
C GLY A 148 7.14 -3.89 4.08
N PRO A 149 7.23 -2.65 4.57
CA PRO A 149 6.92 -2.34 5.97
C PRO A 149 5.42 -2.34 6.25
N SER A 150 5.00 -2.86 7.39
CA SER A 150 3.65 -2.74 7.96
C SER A 150 3.13 -1.31 7.76
N ASP A 151 4.04 -0.36 7.94
CA ASP A 151 3.87 1.07 7.87
C ASP A 151 4.40 1.69 6.51
N GLY A 152 3.90 1.31 5.31
CA GLY A 152 4.04 2.02 3.98
C GLY A 152 2.76 2.51 3.18
N GLY A 153 2.44 3.78 2.93
CA GLY A 153 1.13 4.23 2.45
C GLY A 153 1.18 4.71 1.01
N ALA A 154 0.02 4.84 0.37
CA ALA A 154 0.00 5.39 -0.98
C ALA A 154 -1.27 6.15 -1.36
N ILE A 155 -1.07 7.15 -2.21
CA ILE A 155 -2.11 7.79 -3.03
C ILE A 155 -1.87 7.35 -4.47
N ASN A 156 -2.92 6.96 -5.17
CA ASN A 156 -2.85 6.65 -6.59
C ASN A 156 -4.04 7.25 -7.35
N ALA A 157 -3.78 7.63 -8.60
CA ALA A 157 -4.79 8.04 -9.55
C ALA A 157 -4.39 7.52 -10.93
N ASN A 158 -5.27 6.76 -11.57
CA ASN A 158 -4.97 6.00 -12.77
C ASN A 158 -6.06 6.23 -13.81
N VAL A 159 -5.65 6.29 -15.07
CA VAL A 159 -6.50 6.17 -16.26
C VAL A 159 -6.05 4.90 -16.98
N LYS A 160 -6.96 3.97 -17.20
CA LYS A 160 -6.73 2.63 -17.75
C LYS A 160 -7.71 2.37 -18.90
N PRO A 161 -7.45 2.89 -20.11
CA PRO A 161 -8.31 2.63 -21.27
C PRO A 161 -8.53 1.13 -21.53
N GLU A 162 -7.55 0.30 -21.18
CA GLU A 162 -7.59 -1.15 -21.33
C GLU A 162 -8.68 -1.83 -20.48
N SER A 163 -9.19 -1.20 -19.40
CA SER A 163 -10.23 -1.81 -18.57
C SER A 163 -11.65 -1.66 -19.13
N ILE A 164 -11.89 -0.77 -20.10
CA ILE A 164 -13.23 -0.48 -20.62
C ILE A 164 -13.91 -1.73 -21.17
N GLN A 165 -13.20 -2.54 -21.97
CA GLN A 165 -13.81 -3.72 -22.59
C GLN A 165 -14.22 -4.76 -21.55
N THR A 166 -13.40 -4.99 -20.53
CA THR A 166 -13.71 -5.91 -19.43
C THR A 166 -14.88 -5.42 -18.59
N TRP A 167 -14.96 -4.11 -18.37
CA TRP A 167 -16.08 -3.49 -17.68
C TRP A 167 -17.38 -3.61 -18.49
N LEU A 168 -17.37 -3.32 -19.79
CA LEU A 168 -18.53 -3.48 -20.67
C LEU A 168 -19.03 -4.93 -20.71
N LYS A 169 -18.11 -5.91 -20.77
CA LYS A 169 -18.47 -7.33 -20.65
C LYS A 169 -19.18 -7.63 -19.32
N SER A 170 -18.76 -7.00 -18.23
CA SER A 170 -19.39 -7.15 -16.92
C SER A 170 -20.80 -6.54 -16.89
N VAL A 171 -21.01 -5.40 -17.57
CA VAL A 171 -22.35 -4.79 -17.75
C VAL A 171 -23.25 -5.71 -18.57
N MET A 172 -22.80 -6.17 -19.73
CA MET A 172 -23.59 -7.05 -20.60
C MET A 172 -23.95 -8.38 -19.93
N ALA A 173 -23.05 -8.90 -19.08
CA ALA A 173 -23.28 -10.12 -18.30
C ALA A 173 -24.07 -9.89 -17.00
N LEU A 174 -24.49 -8.66 -16.69
CA LEU A 174 -25.12 -8.29 -15.41
C LEU A 174 -24.32 -8.77 -14.19
N ASN A 175 -22.98 -8.78 -14.30
CA ASN A 175 -22.10 -9.24 -13.23
C ASN A 175 -22.01 -8.20 -12.12
N ARG A 176 -23.00 -8.23 -11.22
CA ARG A 176 -23.13 -7.28 -10.10
C ARG A 176 -21.87 -7.20 -9.26
N LYS A 177 -21.23 -8.33 -8.92
CA LYS A 177 -20.00 -8.35 -8.11
C LYS A 177 -18.86 -7.59 -8.80
N ALA A 178 -18.65 -7.81 -10.10
CA ALA A 178 -17.63 -7.08 -10.84
C ALA A 178 -17.93 -5.57 -10.90
N LEU A 179 -19.19 -5.19 -11.12
CA LEU A 179 -19.61 -3.79 -11.18
C LEU A 179 -19.54 -3.07 -9.83
N LEU A 180 -19.82 -3.77 -8.73
CA LEU A 180 -19.69 -3.20 -7.39
C LEU A 180 -18.22 -3.04 -7.01
N THR A 181 -17.37 -4.02 -7.32
CA THR A 181 -15.93 -3.98 -6.97
C THR A 181 -15.10 -3.11 -7.91
N HIS A 182 -15.58 -2.84 -9.13
CA HIS A 182 -14.93 -2.02 -10.14
C HIS A 182 -15.97 -1.10 -10.83
N PRO A 183 -16.53 -0.11 -10.09
CA PRO A 183 -17.65 0.69 -10.59
C PRO A 183 -17.28 1.64 -11.72
N LEU A 184 -16.01 2.02 -11.84
CA LEU A 184 -15.52 2.96 -12.85
C LEU A 184 -14.80 2.21 -13.98
N PRO A 185 -15.18 2.39 -15.26
CA PRO A 185 -14.61 1.63 -16.38
C PRO A 185 -13.21 2.06 -16.82
N LEU A 186 -12.88 3.35 -16.62
CA LEU A 186 -11.73 4.00 -17.25
C LEU A 186 -10.71 4.52 -16.23
N ALA A 187 -11.14 4.88 -15.04
CA ALA A 187 -10.26 5.52 -14.08
C ALA A 187 -10.47 4.97 -12.68
N ASP A 188 -9.41 5.00 -11.88
CA ASP A 188 -9.48 4.70 -10.47
C ASP A 188 -8.53 5.61 -9.69
N ALA A 189 -9.00 6.06 -8.54
CA ALA A 189 -8.20 6.71 -7.53
C ALA A 189 -8.31 5.95 -6.20
N GLY A 190 -7.28 6.09 -5.39
CA GLY A 190 -7.18 5.40 -4.12
C GLY A 190 -6.22 6.08 -3.17
N PHE A 191 -6.54 6.00 -1.88
CA PHE A 191 -5.70 6.36 -0.76
C PHE A 191 -5.69 5.19 0.23
N GLY A 192 -4.53 4.84 0.74
CA GLY A 192 -4.35 3.72 1.66
C GLY A 192 -3.21 3.97 2.62
N ALA A 193 -3.45 3.63 3.88
CA ALA A 193 -2.54 3.85 4.99
C ALA A 193 -2.77 2.80 6.09
N CYS A 194 -1.73 2.43 6.80
CA CYS A 194 -1.72 1.75 8.09
C CYS A 194 -0.62 2.34 8.97
N ALA A 195 -0.82 2.26 10.27
CA ALA A 195 0.21 2.47 11.27
C ALA A 195 -0.19 1.66 12.49
N ASP A 196 0.75 0.94 13.11
CA ASP A 196 0.51 0.24 14.38
C ASP A 196 -0.75 -0.66 14.40
N GLY A 197 -1.00 -1.42 13.33
CA GLY A 197 -2.19 -2.27 13.19
C GLY A 197 -3.48 -1.54 12.75
N LEU A 198 -3.50 -0.21 12.73
CA LEU A 198 -4.65 0.60 12.35
C LEU A 198 -4.56 1.05 10.89
N CYS A 199 -5.36 0.42 10.03
CA CYS A 199 -5.44 0.75 8.61
C CYS A 199 -6.65 1.61 8.24
N PHE A 200 -6.42 2.53 7.31
CA PHE A 200 -7.42 3.33 6.61
C PHE A 200 -7.29 3.15 5.10
N SER A 201 -8.43 3.08 4.41
CA SER A 201 -8.43 3.04 2.96
C SER A 201 -9.64 3.77 2.39
N LEU A 202 -9.42 4.58 1.36
CA LEU A 202 -10.46 5.17 0.54
C LEU A 202 -10.18 4.79 -0.91
N GLN A 203 -11.02 3.94 -1.48
CA GLN A 203 -10.79 3.39 -2.82
C GLN A 203 -12.01 3.59 -3.72
N THR A 204 -11.76 3.90 -4.98
CA THR A 204 -12.81 3.88 -6.02
C THR A 204 -13.00 2.50 -6.66
N GLN A 205 -12.06 1.58 -6.45
CA GLN A 205 -12.08 0.19 -6.95
C GLN A 205 -11.41 -0.74 -5.94
N ARG A 206 -11.75 -2.04 -5.97
CA ARG A 206 -11.15 -3.03 -5.08
C ARG A 206 -9.63 -3.07 -5.26
N LYS A 207 -8.89 -3.07 -4.16
CA LYS A 207 -7.44 -3.29 -4.16
C LYS A 207 -7.07 -4.43 -3.24
N VAL A 208 -5.93 -5.06 -3.53
CA VAL A 208 -5.33 -6.02 -2.61
C VAL A 208 -4.64 -5.23 -1.51
N ALA A 209 -5.16 -5.36 -0.28
CA ALA A 209 -4.53 -4.84 0.93
C ALA A 209 -3.32 -5.70 1.31
N TYR A 210 -3.52 -7.02 1.33
CA TYR A 210 -2.49 -7.96 1.76
C TYR A 210 -2.53 -9.26 0.95
N ARG A 211 -1.34 -9.81 0.67
CA ARG A 211 -1.16 -11.07 -0.04
C ARG A 211 -0.67 -12.14 0.92
N GLY A 212 -1.58 -12.78 1.65
CA GLY A 212 -1.26 -13.94 2.46
C GLY A 212 -0.88 -15.17 1.64
N GLY A 213 -0.27 -16.15 2.30
CA GLY A 213 0.33 -17.32 1.66
C GLY A 213 -0.68 -18.30 1.04
N ASN A 214 -1.96 -18.21 1.41
CA ASN A 214 -3.02 -19.02 0.83
C ASN A 214 -3.89 -18.20 -0.14
N THR A 215 -3.69 -18.42 -1.43
CA THR A 215 -4.41 -17.73 -2.52
C THR A 215 -5.86 -18.18 -2.70
N HIS A 216 -6.23 -19.32 -2.14
CA HIS A 216 -7.61 -19.82 -2.16
C HIS A 216 -8.49 -19.20 -1.07
N LYS A 217 -7.88 -18.52 -0.09
CA LYS A 217 -8.60 -17.77 0.94
C LYS A 217 -8.61 -16.29 0.57
N GLN A 218 -9.81 -15.72 0.53
CA GLN A 218 -10.04 -14.33 0.18
C GLN A 218 -11.06 -13.71 1.11
N ARG A 219 -10.82 -12.47 1.54
CA ARG A 219 -11.77 -11.71 2.35
C ARG A 219 -11.64 -10.20 2.16
N ASP A 220 -12.70 -9.51 2.53
CA ASP A 220 -12.68 -8.08 2.81
C ASP A 220 -11.86 -7.82 4.09
N ALA A 221 -11.05 -6.77 4.10
CA ALA A 221 -10.23 -6.35 5.23
C ALA A 221 -11.08 -5.99 6.46
N ALA A 222 -12.20 -5.31 6.25
CA ALA A 222 -13.11 -4.88 7.31
C ALA A 222 -14.02 -6.01 7.82
N ASN A 223 -14.16 -7.13 7.09
CA ASN A 223 -15.00 -8.25 7.52
C ASN A 223 -14.21 -9.28 8.36
N TYR A 224 -14.45 -9.27 9.66
CA TYR A 224 -13.79 -10.15 10.63
C TYR A 224 -14.53 -11.48 10.82
N GLY A 225 -15.60 -11.71 10.07
CA GLY A 225 -16.36 -12.95 10.12
C GLY A 225 -15.48 -14.17 9.84
N GLY A 226 -15.25 -15.01 10.86
CA GLY A 226 -14.43 -16.21 10.73
C GLY A 226 -12.91 -15.97 10.74
N VAL A 227 -12.47 -14.73 10.94
CA VAL A 227 -11.06 -14.39 11.12
C VAL A 227 -10.58 -14.88 12.48
N LYS A 228 -9.43 -15.55 12.48
CA LYS A 228 -8.68 -15.85 13.70
C LYS A 228 -7.40 -15.01 13.61
N TRP A 229 -7.32 -14.02 14.47
CA TRP A 229 -6.18 -13.13 14.57
C TRP A 229 -4.99 -13.84 15.21
N ASP A 230 -3.81 -13.49 14.71
CA ASP A 230 -2.53 -13.74 15.37
C ASP A 230 -2.49 -13.06 16.75
N PRO A 231 -1.58 -13.46 17.65
CA PRO A 231 -1.38 -12.72 18.89
C PRO A 231 -0.80 -11.33 18.60
N GLU A 232 -1.17 -10.35 19.42
CA GLU A 232 -0.60 -8.99 19.40
C GLU A 232 0.94 -8.97 19.46
N SER A 233 1.54 -9.97 20.11
CA SER A 233 3.00 -10.14 20.19
C SER A 233 3.63 -10.76 18.95
N CYS A 234 2.84 -11.18 17.96
CA CYS A 234 3.33 -11.81 16.75
C CYS A 234 3.80 -10.72 15.79
N ALA A 235 5.10 -10.45 15.78
CA ALA A 235 5.72 -9.54 14.84
C ALA A 235 7.09 -10.08 14.41
N GLY A 236 7.55 -9.63 13.23
CA GLY A 236 8.98 -9.73 12.89
C GLY A 236 9.77 -8.81 13.83
N PRO A 237 11.02 -9.12 14.23
CA PRO A 237 11.90 -10.20 13.77
C PRO A 237 11.75 -11.54 14.50
N SER A 238 10.93 -11.59 15.57
CA SER A 238 10.90 -12.70 16.52
C SER A 238 10.38 -14.00 15.87
N ASP A 239 9.52 -13.90 14.85
CA ASP A 239 9.05 -14.93 13.86
C ASP A 239 8.56 -16.29 14.42
N GLY A 240 8.70 -16.51 15.72
CA GLY A 240 8.78 -17.81 16.37
C GLY A 240 7.56 -18.14 17.20
N LYS A 241 7.45 -19.42 17.56
CA LYS A 241 6.30 -19.98 18.28
C LYS A 241 5.97 -19.29 19.61
N LYS A 242 6.99 -18.76 20.29
CA LYS A 242 6.81 -18.10 21.59
C LYS A 242 5.94 -16.86 21.47
N ASP A 243 6.23 -16.02 20.49
CA ASP A 243 5.61 -14.70 20.34
C ASP A 243 4.37 -14.75 19.42
N CYS A 244 4.22 -15.82 18.65
CA CYS A 244 3.09 -16.06 17.74
C CYS A 244 2.14 -17.17 18.23
N GLY A 245 2.01 -17.36 19.56
CA GLY A 245 0.91 -18.13 20.15
C GLY A 245 0.99 -19.63 19.88
N GLY A 246 2.20 -20.19 19.89
CA GLY A 246 2.49 -21.60 19.60
C GLY A 246 2.71 -21.89 18.11
N HIS A 247 2.53 -20.91 17.22
CA HIS A 247 2.68 -21.02 15.77
C HIS A 247 3.78 -20.09 15.24
N THR A 248 4.30 -20.31 14.04
CA THR A 248 5.22 -19.35 13.39
C THR A 248 4.45 -18.24 12.70
N ILE A 249 5.12 -17.14 12.36
CA ILE A 249 4.49 -16.08 11.56
C ILE A 249 4.02 -16.57 10.17
N ALA A 250 4.74 -17.54 9.58
CA ALA A 250 4.35 -18.19 8.33
C ALA A 250 2.99 -18.89 8.41
N TYR A 251 2.66 -19.48 9.56
CA TYR A 251 1.34 -20.09 9.78
C TYR A 251 0.22 -19.03 9.73
N TRP A 252 0.45 -17.85 10.31
CA TRP A 252 -0.51 -16.75 10.29
C TRP A 252 -0.63 -16.14 8.90
N HIS A 253 0.48 -15.98 8.18
CA HIS A 253 0.52 -15.57 6.78
C HIS A 253 -0.32 -16.46 5.87
N GLU A 254 -0.19 -17.79 6.00
CA GLU A 254 -1.01 -18.76 5.26
C GLU A 254 -2.47 -18.72 5.69
N ARG A 255 -2.75 -18.43 6.95
CA ARG A 255 -4.11 -18.42 7.49
C ARG A 255 -4.91 -17.20 7.05
N ASN A 256 -4.28 -16.02 7.00
CA ASN A 256 -4.92 -14.75 6.66
C ASN A 256 -5.36 -14.69 5.20
N GLY A 257 -4.64 -15.36 4.31
CA GLY A 257 -4.96 -15.40 2.88
C GLY A 257 -4.91 -14.03 2.21
N THR A 258 -5.47 -13.90 1.01
CA THR A 258 -5.51 -12.61 0.31
C THR A 258 -6.62 -11.73 0.90
N THR A 259 -6.26 -10.52 1.32
CA THR A 259 -7.20 -9.54 1.86
C THR A 259 -7.35 -8.38 0.90
N TYR A 260 -8.59 -7.94 0.71
CA TYR A 260 -8.95 -6.83 -0.16
C TYR A 260 -9.54 -5.67 0.61
N VAL A 261 -9.29 -4.47 0.13
CA VAL A 261 -10.08 -3.28 0.46
C VAL A 261 -11.09 -3.06 -0.66
N GLU A 262 -12.37 -2.98 -0.31
CA GLU A 262 -13.47 -2.73 -1.24
C GLU A 262 -13.60 -1.26 -1.64
N PRO A 263 -14.31 -0.92 -2.74
CA PRO A 263 -14.56 0.46 -3.11
C PRO A 263 -15.44 1.14 -2.07
N GLY A 264 -14.95 2.24 -1.52
CA GLY A 264 -15.53 2.95 -0.38
C GLY A 264 -14.48 3.37 0.63
N LEU A 265 -14.95 3.75 1.81
CA LEU A 265 -14.13 4.07 2.98
C LEU A 265 -14.05 2.86 3.90
N GLN A 266 -12.83 2.51 4.34
CA GLN A 266 -12.56 1.43 5.28
C GLN A 266 -11.63 1.87 6.39
N ILE A 267 -11.92 1.41 7.60
CA ILE A 267 -11.05 1.39 8.78
C ILE A 267 -11.00 -0.08 9.22
N TYR A 268 -9.81 -0.64 9.36
CA TYR A 268 -9.63 -2.07 9.61
C TYR A 268 -8.29 -2.37 10.26
N GLU A 269 -8.24 -3.48 10.97
CA GLU A 269 -7.03 -4.05 11.52
C GLU A 269 -6.10 -4.54 10.40
N ASP A 270 -4.81 -4.31 10.55
CA ASP A 270 -3.80 -4.75 9.60
C ASP A 270 -3.90 -6.27 9.38
N PRO A 271 -4.18 -6.73 8.15
CA PRO A 271 -4.20 -8.15 7.81
C PRO A 271 -2.82 -8.82 7.79
N ASP A 272 -1.72 -8.06 7.83
CA ASP A 272 -0.36 -8.56 7.88
C ASP A 272 0.03 -8.96 9.31
N PRO A 273 0.32 -10.24 9.59
CA PRO A 273 0.83 -10.67 10.89
C PRO A 273 2.27 -10.20 11.16
N GLN A 274 2.90 -9.45 10.24
CA GLN A 274 4.09 -8.66 10.57
C GLN A 274 3.76 -7.38 11.32
N GLY A 275 2.54 -6.86 11.15
CA GLY A 275 2.12 -5.61 11.77
C GLY A 275 2.18 -5.71 13.29
N SER A 276 2.83 -4.72 13.90
CA SER A 276 2.96 -4.57 15.35
C SER A 276 1.86 -3.63 15.85
N PRO A 277 0.73 -4.15 16.34
CA PRO A 277 -0.28 -3.30 16.97
C PRO A 277 0.27 -2.65 18.25
N ILE A 278 0.25 -1.31 18.33
CA ILE A 278 0.66 -0.57 19.53
C ILE A 278 -0.49 -0.36 20.54
N ALA A 279 -1.71 -0.72 20.15
CA ALA A 279 -2.94 -0.46 20.90
C ALA A 279 -3.96 -1.63 20.82
N ASP A 280 -5.26 -1.32 20.96
CA ASP A 280 -6.33 -2.32 21.07
C ASP A 280 -6.41 -3.27 19.88
N TYR A 281 -6.00 -4.52 20.09
CA TYR A 281 -5.99 -5.52 19.03
C TYR A 281 -7.08 -6.61 19.16
N PRO A 282 -7.80 -6.95 18.07
CA PRO A 282 -7.92 -6.17 16.84
C PRO A 282 -8.82 -4.94 17.07
N ILE A 283 -8.62 -3.86 16.32
CA ILE A 283 -9.43 -2.64 16.36
C ILE A 283 -10.83 -2.87 15.78
N PRO A 284 -11.83 -2.01 16.07
CA PRO A 284 -13.13 -2.10 15.45
C PRO A 284 -13.03 -1.74 13.97
N ALA A 285 -13.75 -2.47 13.12
CA ALA A 285 -13.78 -2.17 11.70
C ALA A 285 -14.94 -1.24 11.35
N LEU A 286 -14.74 -0.45 10.29
CA LEU A 286 -15.78 0.30 9.60
C LEU A 286 -15.59 0.12 8.10
N TYR A 287 -16.67 -0.18 7.39
CA TYR A 287 -16.74 -0.09 5.94
C TYR A 287 -18.04 0.60 5.53
N VAL A 288 -17.94 1.54 4.60
CA VAL A 288 -19.10 2.06 3.87
C VAL A 288 -18.72 2.20 2.41
N GLY A 289 -19.48 1.56 1.53
CA GLY A 289 -19.24 1.70 0.10
C GLY A 289 -20.16 0.85 -0.77
N SER A 290 -19.67 0.60 -1.99
CA SER A 290 -20.41 -0.12 -3.03
C SER A 290 -20.82 -1.54 -2.62
N CYS A 291 -20.00 -2.24 -1.84
CA CYS A 291 -20.22 -3.60 -1.35
C CYS A 291 -21.11 -3.67 -0.11
N GLY A 292 -21.51 -2.51 0.43
CA GLY A 292 -22.42 -2.41 1.57
C GLY A 292 -21.81 -1.69 2.77
N VAL A 293 -22.16 -2.17 3.97
CA VAL A 293 -21.77 -1.56 5.24
C VAL A 293 -21.28 -2.63 6.22
N ILE A 294 -20.14 -2.39 6.86
CA ILE A 294 -19.64 -3.19 7.98
C ILE A 294 -19.33 -2.24 9.14
N ALA A 295 -19.72 -2.59 10.36
CA ALA A 295 -19.36 -1.81 11.54
C ALA A 295 -19.19 -2.68 12.79
N GLY A 296 -18.16 -2.37 13.57
CA GLY A 296 -17.87 -2.99 14.86
C GLY A 296 -16.91 -4.17 14.77
N GLY A 297 -17.04 -5.12 15.71
CA GLY A 297 -16.01 -6.13 15.94
C GLY A 297 -14.83 -5.54 16.73
N GLY A 298 -13.84 -6.37 17.03
CA GLY A 298 -12.64 -5.91 17.73
C GLY A 298 -12.88 -5.30 19.11
N LYS A 299 -11.99 -4.40 19.51
CA LYS A 299 -11.95 -3.78 20.84
C LYS A 299 -11.73 -2.27 20.74
N PHE A 300 -12.27 -1.54 21.69
CA PHE A 300 -11.93 -0.14 21.95
C PHE A 300 -11.71 -0.01 23.47
N GLY A 301 -10.47 0.23 23.87
CA GLY A 301 -9.96 -0.09 25.18
C GLY A 301 -10.26 -1.53 25.60
N LYS A 302 -10.63 -1.69 26.88
CA LYS A 302 -11.03 -2.99 27.45
C LYS A 302 -12.38 -3.51 26.95
N GLN A 303 -13.11 -2.75 26.13
CA GLN A 303 -14.46 -3.08 25.72
C GLN A 303 -14.49 -3.72 24.33
N LYS A 304 -15.24 -4.82 24.17
CA LYS A 304 -15.51 -5.40 22.85
C LYS A 304 -16.61 -4.62 22.17
N VAL A 305 -16.37 -4.13 20.95
CA VAL A 305 -17.40 -3.44 20.17
C VAL A 305 -18.23 -4.50 19.46
N LYS A 306 -19.45 -4.73 19.95
CA LYS A 306 -20.36 -5.74 19.40
C LYS A 306 -21.71 -5.13 19.07
N ALA A 307 -22.15 -5.33 17.82
CA ALA A 307 -23.51 -5.05 17.41
C ALA A 307 -24.50 -5.98 18.13
N PRO A 308 -25.75 -5.52 18.39
CA PRO A 308 -26.83 -6.37 18.90
C PRO A 308 -27.03 -7.60 18.01
N LYS A 309 -27.50 -8.72 18.58
CA LYS A 309 -27.83 -9.91 17.78
C LYS A 309 -28.94 -9.57 16.78
N SER A 310 -28.68 -9.83 15.51
CA SER A 310 -29.63 -9.62 14.42
C SER A 310 -29.27 -10.54 13.24
N PRO A 311 -30.14 -10.68 12.23
CA PRO A 311 -29.79 -11.38 10.99
C PRO A 311 -28.58 -10.79 10.26
N TRP A 312 -28.26 -9.52 10.54
CA TRP A 312 -27.15 -8.77 9.95
C TRP A 312 -25.90 -8.78 10.84
N THR A 313 -25.90 -9.51 11.95
CA THR A 313 -24.77 -9.52 12.88
C THR A 313 -23.96 -10.80 12.74
N ASN A 314 -22.69 -10.68 12.32
CA ASN A 314 -21.82 -11.82 12.14
C ASN A 314 -21.24 -12.36 13.47
N LYS A 315 -20.52 -13.49 13.42
CA LYS A 315 -19.91 -14.12 14.61
C LYS A 315 -18.80 -13.29 15.27
N ALA A 316 -18.22 -12.33 14.55
CA ALA A 316 -17.26 -11.39 15.11
C ALA A 316 -17.95 -10.24 15.88
N GLY A 317 -19.28 -10.19 15.88
CA GLY A 317 -20.06 -9.12 16.52
C GLY A 317 -20.16 -7.86 15.65
N GLN A 318 -19.94 -7.98 14.34
CA GLN A 318 -20.07 -6.86 13.41
C GLN A 318 -21.47 -6.81 12.82
N LEU A 319 -22.01 -5.61 12.65
CA LEU A 319 -23.10 -5.37 11.72
C LEU A 319 -22.54 -5.51 10.30
N VAL A 320 -23.17 -6.31 9.46
CA VAL A 320 -22.77 -6.57 8.07
C VAL A 320 -24.01 -6.54 7.19
N VAL A 321 -24.11 -5.54 6.33
CA VAL A 321 -25.15 -5.41 5.31
C VAL A 321 -24.47 -5.45 3.95
N ALA A 322 -24.55 -6.57 3.26
CA ALA A 322 -23.87 -6.79 1.98
C ALA A 322 -24.80 -6.49 0.78
N THR A 323 -24.26 -5.87 -0.27
CA THR A 323 -25.01 -5.52 -1.49
C THR A 323 -24.76 -6.46 -2.67
N GLY A 324 -23.86 -7.45 -2.53
CA GLY A 324 -23.51 -8.41 -3.60
C GLY A 324 -22.01 -8.66 -3.79
N CYS A 325 -21.18 -8.09 -2.91
CA CYS A 325 -19.85 -8.58 -2.60
C CYS A 325 -19.95 -9.47 -1.34
#